data_AF-A0A177AIZ7-F1
#
_entry.id   AF-A0A177AIZ7-F1
#
_cell.length_a   1.000
_cell.length_b   1.000
_cell.length_c   1.000
_cell.angle_alpha   90.00
_cell.angle_beta   90.00
_cell.angle_gamma   90.00
#
_symmetry.space_group_name_H-M   'P 1'
#
loop_
_entity.id
_entity.type
_entity.pdbx_description
1 polymer ?
#
loop_
_entity_poly.entity_id
_entity_poly.type
_entity_poly.pdbx_seq_one_letter_code
_entity_poly.pdbx_strand_id
1 'polypeptide(L)'
;MRLIKQNIERDGSGTVVLLPEEPEDMWHAYNLISPLDLLRASAIRRITTESATGSTSSTRVHTTLAIRVTSLDFDAQAGQLHVSGRVAEENKHVKVGAYHTLDLELHRNFTLEKAEENGGWDSIALDVVREAVRVDKEGAVPAVVMQEGLANICLITEHQTILRQRVEIAIPKKRAGRAGDHDKGLERFFHAVLETLGRHVDISQPRPLLIASPGFTAAGFVEYVLDDARRRNDKAVLGNKSNFVIVHSSSGHLHSLTEVLAAPEVMARLADTKYARETRLMEEFAKMLRNEDGRAWYGKGEVEKAVAKGAVGVGGGVLLISNQLFRSQVIGERKRWVTLVDRVREEGGR
;
A
#
# COMPACT_ATOMS: atom_id res chain seq x y z
N MET A 1 6.15 4.96 9.34
CA MET A 1 7.15 5.99 9.00
C MET A 1 7.37 6.83 10.22
N ARG A 2 8.62 7.08 10.60
CA ARG A 2 8.91 7.89 11.78
C ARG A 2 9.21 9.34 11.40
N LEU A 3 8.48 10.27 12.02
CA LEU A 3 8.76 11.70 11.90
C LEU A 3 9.94 12.08 12.79
N ILE A 4 11.04 12.54 12.20
CA ILE A 4 12.25 12.93 12.92
C ILE A 4 12.22 14.41 13.29
N LYS A 5 11.85 15.26 12.32
CA LYS A 5 11.77 16.71 12.51
C LYS A 5 10.69 17.28 11.61
N GLN A 6 9.90 18.20 12.15
CA GLN A 6 8.92 18.97 11.40
C GLN A 6 9.19 20.45 11.65
N ASN A 7 9.48 21.20 10.60
CA ASN A 7 9.63 22.65 10.65
C ASN A 7 8.81 23.26 9.51
N ILE A 8 7.53 23.52 9.78
CA ILE A 8 6.58 24.06 8.82
C ILE A 8 6.06 25.37 9.37
N GLU A 9 6.24 26.44 8.59
CA GLU A 9 5.76 27.78 8.89
C GLU A 9 4.28 27.93 8.54
N ARG A 10 3.63 28.99 9.03
CA ARG A 10 2.19 29.23 8.80
C ARG A 10 1.83 29.50 7.34
N ASP A 11 2.80 29.89 6.53
CA ASP A 11 2.65 30.11 5.09
C ASP A 11 2.70 28.81 4.27
N GLY A 12 2.92 27.66 4.93
CA GLY A 12 3.06 26.36 4.27
C GLY A 12 4.47 26.11 3.72
N SER A 13 5.41 27.03 3.92
CA SER A 13 6.83 26.78 3.64
C SER A 13 7.45 25.94 4.75
N GLY A 14 8.53 25.22 4.43
CA GLY A 14 9.31 24.50 5.42
C GLY A 14 9.67 23.06 5.04
N THR A 15 10.26 22.37 6.00
CA THR A 15 10.93 21.09 5.79
C THR A 15 10.44 20.03 6.77
N VAL A 16 10.35 18.79 6.28
CA VAL A 16 10.02 17.62 7.09
C VAL A 16 11.08 16.56 6.86
N VAL A 17 11.61 16.02 7.96
CA VAL A 17 12.57 14.90 7.95
C VAL A 17 11.84 13.64 8.36
N LEU A 18 11.80 12.67 7.46
CA LEU A 18 11.11 11.40 7.63
C LEU A 18 12.10 10.24 7.55
N LEU A 19 11.82 9.20 8.33
CA LEU A 19 12.52 7.93 8.32
C LEU A 19 11.51 6.83 7.92
N PRO A 20 11.57 6.29 6.71
CA PRO A 20 10.76 5.15 6.32
C PRO A 20 11.32 3.89 7.02
N GLU A 21 10.46 3.17 7.74
CA GLU A 21 10.82 1.97 8.49
C GLU A 21 10.26 0.70 7.81
N GLU A 22 9.13 0.83 7.12
CA GLU A 22 8.43 -0.26 6.46
C GLU A 22 8.29 -0.02 4.95
N PRO A 23 8.16 -1.07 4.12
CA PRO A 23 7.91 -0.89 2.68
C PRO A 23 6.66 -0.04 2.35
N GLU A 24 5.64 -0.05 3.20
CA GLU A 24 4.45 0.80 3.05
C GLU A 24 4.76 2.30 3.21
N ASP A 25 5.80 2.64 3.98
CA ASP A 25 6.24 4.02 4.12
C ASP A 25 6.74 4.60 2.80
N MET A 26 7.24 3.75 1.88
CA MET A 26 7.62 4.17 0.53
C MET A 26 6.42 4.54 -0.33
N TRP A 27 5.26 3.89 -0.11
CA TRP A 27 4.01 4.30 -0.75
C TRP A 27 3.53 5.66 -0.23
N HIS A 28 3.64 5.92 1.07
CA HIS A 28 3.35 7.23 1.63
C HIS A 28 4.32 8.30 1.11
N ALA A 29 5.62 8.01 1.05
CA ALA A 29 6.62 8.90 0.47
C ALA A 29 6.32 9.20 -1.01
N TYR A 30 5.92 8.19 -1.78
CA TYR A 30 5.51 8.34 -3.18
C TYR A 30 4.29 9.25 -3.33
N ASN A 31 3.31 9.16 -2.41
CA ASN A 31 2.15 10.04 -2.43
C ASN A 31 2.45 11.46 -1.95
N LEU A 32 3.46 11.62 -1.09
CA LEU A 32 3.83 12.90 -0.51
C LEU A 32 4.71 13.75 -1.45
N ILE A 33 5.66 13.11 -2.14
CA ILE A 33 6.64 13.79 -3.00
C ILE A 33 5.98 14.11 -4.35
N SER A 34 6.13 15.37 -4.79
CA SER A 34 5.61 15.88 -6.06
C SER A 34 6.76 16.43 -6.92
N PRO A 35 6.59 16.50 -8.25
CA PRO A 35 7.51 17.26 -9.10
C PRO A 35 7.67 18.70 -8.59
N LEU A 36 8.86 19.28 -8.78
CA LEU A 36 9.29 20.59 -8.26
C LEU A 36 9.61 20.65 -6.76
N ASP A 37 9.29 19.62 -5.97
CA ASP A 37 9.72 19.58 -4.58
C ASP A 37 11.24 19.46 -4.48
N LEU A 38 11.80 19.90 -3.36
CA LEU A 38 13.22 19.73 -3.06
C LEU A 38 13.38 18.55 -2.10
N LEU A 39 14.10 17.52 -2.56
CA LEU A 39 14.36 16.30 -1.81
C LEU A 39 15.85 16.18 -1.50
N ARG A 40 16.19 15.96 -0.23
CA ARG A 40 17.55 15.60 0.20
C ARG A 40 17.58 14.18 0.71
N ALA A 41 18.45 13.36 0.13
CA ALA A 41 18.71 12.02 0.62
C ALA A 41 20.17 11.62 0.37
N SER A 42 20.59 10.54 1.03
CA SER A 42 21.89 9.90 0.76
C SER A 42 21.87 9.26 -0.62
N ALA A 43 22.96 9.42 -1.37
CA ALA A 43 23.18 8.84 -2.67
C ALA A 43 24.58 8.23 -2.77
N ILE A 44 24.73 7.23 -3.62
CA ILE A 44 26.04 6.66 -3.96
C ILE A 44 26.41 7.12 -5.36
N ARG A 45 27.53 7.84 -5.49
CA ARG A 45 28.04 8.28 -6.79
C ARG A 45 29.37 7.62 -7.09
N ARG A 46 29.47 7.05 -8.29
CA ARG A 46 30.76 6.67 -8.87
C ARG A 46 31.42 7.92 -9.46
N ILE A 47 32.57 8.29 -8.92
CA ILE A 47 33.40 9.39 -9.38
C ILE A 47 34.58 8.80 -10.13
N THR A 48 34.79 9.25 -11.35
CA THR A 48 36.00 8.92 -12.12
C THR A 48 36.94 10.10 -12.01
N THR A 49 38.10 9.88 -11.41
CA THR A 49 39.19 10.86 -11.33
C THR A 49 40.27 10.48 -12.33
N GLU A 50 40.69 11.44 -13.14
CA GLU A 50 41.81 11.28 -14.07
C GLU A 50 43.05 11.90 -13.44
N SER A 51 44.13 11.13 -13.35
CA SER A 51 45.40 11.61 -12.82
C SER A 51 46.16 12.43 -13.88
N ALA A 52 47.14 13.23 -13.45
CA ALA A 52 48.00 13.98 -14.37
C ALA A 52 48.81 13.09 -15.34
N THR A 53 48.90 11.79 -15.06
CA THR A 53 49.55 10.79 -15.92
C THR A 53 48.59 10.08 -16.88
N GLY A 54 47.31 10.50 -16.92
CA GLY A 54 46.27 9.94 -17.82
C GLY A 54 45.65 8.63 -17.34
N SER A 55 45.98 8.16 -16.13
CA SER A 55 45.32 6.99 -15.55
C SER A 55 43.99 7.38 -14.91
N THR A 56 42.92 6.66 -15.27
CA THR A 56 41.58 6.85 -14.70
C THR A 56 41.38 5.90 -13.52
N SER A 57 40.95 6.44 -12.38
CA SER A 57 40.54 5.67 -11.21
C SER A 57 39.08 5.97 -10.89
N SER A 58 38.30 4.93 -10.58
CA SER A 58 36.90 5.09 -10.21
C SER A 58 36.67 4.74 -8.74
N THR A 59 36.13 5.66 -7.96
CA THR A 59 35.78 5.45 -6.56
C THR A 59 34.28 5.68 -6.35
N ARG A 60 33.66 4.90 -5.45
CA ARG A 60 32.26 5.10 -5.05
C ARG A 60 32.26 5.92 -3.77
N VAL A 61 31.56 7.05 -3.80
CA VAL A 61 31.47 7.98 -2.66
C VAL A 61 30.01 8.12 -2.25
N HIS A 62 29.75 7.98 -0.95
CA HIS A 62 28.47 8.31 -0.35
C HIS A 62 28.39 9.84 -0.16
N THR A 63 27.34 10.45 -0.69
CA THR A 63 27.13 11.90 -0.53
C THR A 63 25.65 12.19 -0.35
N THR A 64 25.32 13.28 0.32
CA THR A 64 23.94 13.76 0.41
C THR A 64 23.70 14.72 -0.75
N LEU A 65 22.66 14.47 -1.55
CA LEU A 65 22.29 15.33 -2.67
C LEU A 65 20.92 15.94 -2.42
N ALA A 66 20.82 17.24 -2.68
CA ALA A 66 19.56 17.96 -2.78
C ALA A 66 19.15 18.00 -4.26
N ILE A 67 18.04 17.36 -4.62
CA ILE A 67 17.51 17.38 -5.98
C ILE A 67 16.17 18.08 -6.04
N ARG A 68 15.94 18.83 -7.11
CA ARG A 68 14.63 19.30 -7.54
C ARG A 68 13.95 18.17 -8.31
N VAL A 69 12.88 17.62 -7.77
CA VAL A 69 12.21 16.42 -8.30
C VAL A 69 11.62 16.71 -9.68
N THR A 70 11.88 15.81 -10.65
CA THR A 70 11.27 15.85 -11.99
C THR A 70 10.30 14.70 -12.19
N SER A 71 10.63 13.51 -11.72
CA SER A 71 9.79 12.31 -11.88
C SER A 71 10.01 11.32 -10.74
N LEU A 72 8.99 10.51 -10.48
CA LEU A 72 8.99 9.48 -9.46
C LEU A 72 8.63 8.14 -10.11
N ASP A 73 9.31 7.08 -9.70
CA ASP A 73 9.00 5.71 -10.08
C ASP A 73 8.94 4.84 -8.84
N PHE A 74 7.83 4.12 -8.66
CA PHE A 74 7.56 3.32 -7.47
C PHE A 74 7.30 1.88 -7.87
N ASP A 75 8.14 0.97 -7.36
CA ASP A 75 7.95 -0.46 -7.50
C ASP A 75 7.22 -1.00 -6.26
N ALA A 76 5.95 -1.36 -6.44
CA ALA A 76 5.11 -1.91 -5.38
C ALA A 76 5.56 -3.31 -4.90
N GLN A 77 6.22 -4.11 -5.75
CA GLN A 77 6.68 -5.44 -5.36
C GLN A 77 8.00 -5.36 -4.58
N ALA A 78 8.93 -4.53 -5.05
CA ALA A 78 10.20 -4.31 -4.37
C ALA A 78 10.07 -3.38 -3.15
N GLY A 79 9.00 -2.57 -3.08
CA GLY A 79 8.84 -1.53 -2.07
C GLY A 79 9.92 -0.45 -2.18
N GLN A 80 10.33 -0.13 -3.42
CA GLN A 80 11.42 0.81 -3.70
C GLN A 80 10.87 2.05 -4.42
N LEU A 81 11.42 3.21 -4.06
CA LEU A 81 11.04 4.50 -4.63
C LEU A 81 12.27 5.19 -5.23
N HIS A 82 12.24 5.36 -6.55
CA HIS A 82 13.26 6.05 -7.32
C HIS A 82 12.79 7.47 -7.64
N VAL A 83 13.55 8.46 -7.18
CA VAL A 83 13.20 9.88 -7.37
C VAL A 83 14.24 10.52 -8.28
N SER A 84 13.85 10.85 -9.50
CA SER A 84 14.74 11.51 -10.45
C SER A 84 14.55 13.01 -10.40
N GLY A 85 15.65 13.75 -10.54
CA GLY A 85 15.64 15.20 -10.47
C GLY A 85 16.96 15.83 -10.89
N ARG A 86 17.00 17.15 -10.81
CA ARG A 86 18.22 17.94 -11.05
C ARG A 86 18.82 18.38 -9.72
N VAL A 87 20.12 18.26 -9.57
CA VAL A 87 20.82 18.73 -8.36
C VAL A 87 20.61 20.24 -8.20
N ALA A 88 20.03 20.64 -7.08
CA ALA A 88 19.66 22.03 -6.79
C ALA A 88 20.74 22.78 -5.98
N GLU A 89 21.60 22.05 -5.28
CA GLU A 89 22.65 22.64 -4.44
C GLU A 89 24.04 22.18 -4.83
N GLU A 90 25.03 23.03 -4.56
CA GLU A 90 26.42 22.70 -4.82
C GLU A 90 26.87 21.53 -3.94
N ASN A 91 27.41 20.50 -4.59
CA ASN A 91 28.05 19.39 -3.92
C ASN A 91 29.48 19.24 -4.48
N LYS A 92 30.43 18.89 -3.61
CA LYS A 92 31.84 18.64 -3.96
C LYS A 92 32.03 17.69 -5.14
N HIS A 93 31.07 16.79 -5.37
CA HIS A 93 31.18 15.71 -6.34
C HIS A 93 30.19 15.81 -7.51
N VAL A 94 29.22 16.71 -7.45
CA VAL A 94 28.17 16.81 -8.46
C VAL A 94 27.87 18.26 -8.78
N LYS A 95 27.92 18.59 -10.07
CA LYS A 95 27.61 19.94 -10.56
C LYS A 95 26.12 20.25 -10.38
N VAL A 96 25.83 21.49 -9.99
CA VAL A 96 24.45 22.02 -9.95
C VAL A 96 23.80 21.87 -11.34
N GLY A 97 22.54 21.47 -11.36
CA GLY A 97 21.76 21.23 -12.57
C GLY A 97 21.96 19.86 -13.22
N ALA A 98 22.94 19.07 -12.78
CA ALA A 98 23.12 17.71 -13.27
C ALA A 98 21.94 16.82 -12.86
N TYR A 99 21.55 15.90 -13.75
CA TYR A 99 20.52 14.91 -13.44
C TYR A 99 21.06 13.81 -12.52
N HIS A 100 20.24 13.46 -11.52
CA HIS A 100 20.50 12.35 -10.63
C HIS A 100 19.20 11.66 -10.22
N THR A 101 19.30 10.38 -9.90
CA THR A 101 18.20 9.58 -9.36
C THR A 101 18.58 9.18 -7.95
N LEU A 102 17.75 9.57 -6.98
CA LEU A 102 17.86 9.19 -5.59
C LEU A 102 17.02 7.94 -5.34
N ASP A 103 17.66 6.89 -4.85
CA ASP A 103 16.99 5.67 -4.40
C ASP A 103 16.70 5.83 -2.91
N LEU A 104 15.43 5.96 -2.54
CA LEU A 104 15.04 6.03 -1.14
C LEU A 104 15.12 4.65 -0.51
N GLU A 105 15.94 4.54 0.54
CA GLU A 105 16.17 3.30 1.27
C GLU A 105 15.41 3.29 2.59
N LEU A 106 14.98 2.09 3.02
CA LEU A 106 14.45 1.88 4.36
C LEU A 106 15.53 2.20 5.41
N HIS A 107 15.07 2.69 6.56
CA HIS A 107 15.89 3.10 7.70
C HIS A 107 16.93 4.19 7.38
N ARG A 108 16.74 4.98 6.33
CA ARG A 108 17.52 6.19 6.06
C ARG A 108 16.64 7.42 6.00
N ASN A 109 17.09 8.48 6.67
CA ASN A 109 16.37 9.75 6.66
C ASN A 109 16.39 10.37 5.25
N PHE A 110 15.26 10.91 4.84
CA PHE A 110 15.19 11.90 3.76
C PHE A 110 14.54 13.18 4.28
N THR A 111 14.93 14.31 3.70
CA THR A 111 14.33 15.62 3.99
C THR A 111 13.54 16.05 2.78
N LEU A 112 12.27 16.37 2.99
CA LEU A 112 11.38 16.88 1.97
C LEU A 112 11.03 18.34 2.26
N GLU A 113 11.07 19.15 1.22
CA GLU A 113 10.60 20.52 1.19
C GLU A 113 9.63 20.67 0.02
N LYS A 114 8.42 21.14 0.31
CA LYS A 114 7.37 21.28 -0.70
C LYS A 114 7.57 22.57 -1.48
N ALA A 115 7.42 22.50 -2.79
CA ALA A 115 7.54 23.67 -3.65
C ALA A 115 6.41 24.69 -3.36
N GLU A 116 6.73 25.97 -3.30
CA GLU A 116 5.72 27.04 -3.20
C GLU A 116 4.77 27.02 -4.40
N GLU A 117 5.28 26.68 -5.59
CA GLU A 117 4.47 26.53 -6.81
C GLU A 117 3.38 25.47 -6.65
N ASN A 118 3.66 24.42 -5.87
CA ASN A 118 2.71 23.36 -5.53
C ASN A 118 1.74 23.75 -4.40
N GLY A 119 1.86 24.96 -3.83
CA GLY A 119 1.09 25.42 -2.69
C GLY A 119 1.70 25.05 -1.33
N GLY A 120 2.96 24.61 -1.30
CA GLY A 120 3.66 24.25 -0.07
C GLY A 120 3.09 23.01 0.63
N TRP A 121 3.17 23.00 1.95
CA TRP A 121 2.57 21.99 2.83
C TRP A 121 1.06 22.23 2.96
N ASP A 122 0.29 21.61 2.06
CA ASP A 122 -1.17 21.61 2.12
C ASP A 122 -1.73 20.65 3.21
N SER A 123 -3.01 20.80 3.53
CA SER A 123 -3.73 19.99 4.52
C SER A 123 -3.63 18.49 4.22
N ILE A 124 -3.71 18.13 2.93
CA ILE A 124 -3.62 16.75 2.45
C ILE A 124 -2.22 16.19 2.65
N ALA A 125 -1.15 16.91 2.31
CA ALA A 125 0.22 16.47 2.54
C ALA A 125 0.50 16.28 4.05
N LEU A 126 -0.01 17.17 4.90
CA LEU A 126 0.07 17.03 6.35
C LEU A 126 -0.67 15.80 6.84
N ASP A 127 -1.85 15.50 6.30
CA ASP A 127 -2.60 14.30 6.66
C ASP A 127 -1.92 13.02 6.19
N VAL A 128 -1.31 13.01 5.01
CA VAL A 128 -0.49 11.88 4.53
C VAL A 128 0.69 11.64 5.48
N VAL A 129 1.34 12.71 5.98
CA VAL A 129 2.41 12.58 6.99
C VAL A 129 1.85 12.03 8.30
N ARG A 130 0.73 12.58 8.81
CA ARG A 130 0.10 12.11 10.05
C ARG A 130 -0.28 10.64 9.95
N GLU A 131 -0.88 10.24 8.84
CA GLU A 131 -1.28 8.87 8.56
C GLU A 131 -0.06 7.94 8.55
N ALA A 132 0.99 8.31 7.84
CA ALA A 132 2.20 7.51 7.76
C ALA A 132 2.94 7.36 9.12
N VAL A 133 2.73 8.30 10.05
CA VAL A 133 3.36 8.36 11.38
C VAL A 133 2.55 7.67 12.47
N ARG A 134 1.29 7.26 12.20
CA ARG A 134 0.49 6.57 13.21
C ARG A 134 1.22 5.30 13.69
N VAL A 135 1.28 5.15 15.01
CA VAL A 135 1.97 4.04 15.69
C VAL A 135 1.09 2.80 15.77
N ASP A 136 -0.24 2.97 15.76
CA ASP A 136 -1.26 1.90 15.70
C ASP A 136 -1.37 1.26 14.30
N LYS A 137 -0.24 0.91 13.69
CA LYS A 137 -0.21 0.07 12.48
C LYS A 137 -0.48 -1.39 12.87
N GLU A 138 -1.68 -1.67 13.36
CA GLU A 138 -2.26 -3.00 13.27
C GLU A 138 -2.68 -3.18 11.80
N GLY A 139 -1.78 -3.53 10.90
CA GLY A 139 -0.98 -4.75 10.92
C GLY A 139 -1.46 -5.53 9.71
N ALA A 140 -0.62 -5.62 8.68
CA ALA A 140 -1.05 -6.17 7.40
C ALA A 140 -1.66 -7.57 7.57
N VAL A 141 -2.87 -7.74 7.01
CA VAL A 141 -3.69 -8.94 7.16
C VAL A 141 -3.27 -9.95 6.08
N PRO A 142 -2.69 -11.09 6.45
CA PRO A 142 -2.40 -12.13 5.49
C PRO A 142 -3.70 -12.75 4.96
N ALA A 143 -3.74 -12.98 3.66
CA ALA A 143 -4.86 -13.61 2.97
C ALA A 143 -4.36 -14.69 2.01
N VAL A 144 -5.00 -15.85 2.01
CA VAL A 144 -4.72 -16.94 1.07
C VAL A 144 -5.98 -17.22 0.28
N VAL A 145 -5.95 -16.90 -1.01
CA VAL A 145 -7.03 -17.21 -1.94
C VAL A 145 -6.64 -18.45 -2.71
N MET A 146 -7.44 -19.51 -2.64
CA MET A 146 -7.08 -20.82 -3.19
C MET A 146 -8.23 -21.46 -3.95
N GLN A 147 -7.87 -22.32 -4.89
CA GLN A 147 -8.72 -23.28 -5.59
C GLN A 147 -7.93 -24.57 -5.79
N GLU A 148 -8.56 -25.65 -6.26
CA GLU A 148 -7.85 -26.89 -6.53
C GLU A 148 -6.68 -26.66 -7.52
N GLY A 149 -5.45 -26.75 -7.01
CA GLY A 149 -4.22 -26.64 -7.78
C GLY A 149 -3.67 -25.23 -7.97
N LEU A 150 -4.30 -24.20 -7.39
CA LEU A 150 -3.78 -22.82 -7.40
C LEU A 150 -4.02 -22.15 -6.05
N ALA A 151 -2.99 -21.55 -5.46
CA ALA A 151 -3.11 -20.67 -4.31
C ALA A 151 -2.32 -19.37 -4.53
N ASN A 152 -2.91 -18.26 -4.10
CA ASN A 152 -2.30 -16.94 -4.08
C ASN A 152 -2.20 -16.48 -2.64
N ILE A 153 -0.96 -16.31 -2.16
CA ILE A 153 -0.68 -15.79 -0.83
C ILE A 153 -0.46 -14.29 -0.97
N CYS A 154 -1.35 -13.53 -0.35
CA CYS A 154 -1.39 -12.08 -0.40
C CYS A 154 -1.21 -11.50 1.00
N LEU A 155 -0.68 -10.30 1.07
CA LEU A 155 -0.65 -9.49 2.26
C LEU A 155 -1.46 -8.22 2.01
N ILE A 156 -2.55 -8.05 2.75
CA ILE A 156 -3.44 -6.90 2.64
C ILE A 156 -2.95 -5.86 3.64
N THR A 157 -2.28 -4.82 3.16
CA THR A 157 -1.91 -3.65 3.96
C THR A 157 -3.04 -2.63 3.93
N GLU A 158 -2.88 -1.48 4.59
CA GLU A 158 -3.90 -0.43 4.59
C GLU A 158 -4.14 0.16 3.20
N HIS A 159 -3.11 0.16 2.34
CA HIS A 159 -3.16 0.82 1.04
C HIS A 159 -2.94 -0.08 -0.17
N GLN A 160 -2.42 -1.30 0.02
CA GLN A 160 -2.15 -2.20 -1.09
C GLN A 160 -2.36 -3.67 -0.71
N THR A 161 -2.81 -4.45 -1.70
CA THR A 161 -2.74 -5.91 -1.65
C THR A 161 -1.48 -6.35 -2.37
N ILE A 162 -0.50 -6.86 -1.62
CA ILE A 162 0.77 -7.35 -2.17
C ILE A 162 0.64 -8.85 -2.40
N LEU A 163 0.75 -9.31 -3.64
CA LEU A 163 0.92 -10.73 -3.94
C LEU A 163 2.34 -11.15 -3.55
N ARG A 164 2.48 -12.01 -2.55
CA ARG A 164 3.79 -12.51 -2.09
C ARG A 164 4.25 -13.69 -2.94
N GLN A 165 3.36 -14.66 -3.14
CA GLN A 165 3.69 -15.85 -3.90
C GLN A 165 2.45 -16.48 -4.52
N ARG A 166 2.61 -16.98 -5.74
CA ARG A 166 1.65 -17.85 -6.41
C ARG A 166 2.18 -19.29 -6.37
N VAL A 167 1.35 -20.21 -5.90
CA VAL A 167 1.62 -21.65 -5.86
C VAL A 167 0.68 -22.33 -6.84
N GLU A 168 1.22 -23.05 -7.81
CA GLU A 168 0.44 -23.74 -8.84
C GLU A 168 0.93 -25.19 -8.97
N ILE A 169 0.04 -26.15 -8.70
CA ILE A 169 0.32 -27.58 -8.72
C ILE A 169 -0.83 -28.27 -9.46
N ALA A 170 -0.51 -29.04 -10.49
CA ALA A 170 -1.52 -29.79 -11.24
C ALA A 170 -2.08 -30.94 -10.37
N ILE A 171 -3.35 -30.82 -9.97
CA ILE A 171 -4.05 -31.88 -9.23
C ILE A 171 -4.76 -32.81 -10.22
N PRO A 172 -4.52 -34.14 -10.19
CA PRO A 172 -5.23 -35.09 -11.03
C PRO A 172 -6.75 -35.04 -10.77
N LYS A 173 -7.56 -35.05 -11.83
CA LYS A 173 -9.02 -35.12 -11.69
C LYS A 173 -9.45 -36.44 -11.06
N LYS A 174 -10.49 -36.41 -10.22
CA LYS A 174 -11.13 -37.62 -9.69
C LYS A 174 -11.62 -38.50 -10.84
N ARG A 175 -11.03 -39.68 -10.99
CA ARG A 175 -11.46 -40.73 -11.94
C ARG A 175 -11.90 -41.96 -11.15
N ALA A 176 -12.92 -42.66 -11.63
CA ALA A 176 -13.37 -43.91 -11.04
C ALA A 176 -12.18 -44.91 -10.92
N GLY A 177 -11.94 -45.41 -9.71
CA GLY A 177 -10.82 -46.34 -9.42
C GLY A 177 -9.46 -45.70 -9.13
N ARG A 178 -9.29 -44.36 -9.24
CA ARG A 178 -8.04 -43.64 -8.90
C ARG A 178 -8.26 -42.43 -7.99
N ALA A 179 -9.21 -42.53 -7.05
CA ALA A 179 -9.48 -41.46 -6.08
C ALA A 179 -8.25 -41.14 -5.21
N GLY A 180 -7.46 -42.16 -4.83
CA GLY A 180 -6.27 -41.96 -3.99
C GLY A 180 -5.15 -41.14 -4.65
N ASP A 181 -5.09 -41.04 -5.98
CA ASP A 181 -4.12 -40.18 -6.67
C ASP A 181 -4.51 -38.69 -6.55
N HIS A 182 -5.80 -38.41 -6.53
CA HIS A 182 -6.31 -37.06 -6.32
C HIS A 182 -6.03 -36.59 -4.88
N ASP A 183 -6.32 -37.43 -3.89
CA ASP A 183 -6.12 -37.09 -2.48
C ASP A 183 -4.64 -36.85 -2.15
N LYS A 184 -3.74 -37.69 -2.70
CA LYS A 184 -2.28 -37.47 -2.61
C LYS A 184 -1.83 -36.18 -3.32
N GLY A 185 -2.46 -35.83 -4.44
CA GLY A 185 -2.21 -34.58 -5.14
C GLY A 185 -2.61 -33.36 -4.31
N LEU A 186 -3.76 -33.44 -3.64
CA LEU A 186 -4.26 -32.40 -2.75
C LEU A 186 -3.39 -32.23 -1.50
N GLU A 187 -2.95 -33.33 -0.89
CA GLU A 187 -2.04 -33.28 0.27
C GLU A 187 -0.69 -32.63 -0.09
N ARG A 188 -0.13 -32.96 -1.26
CA ARG A 188 1.08 -32.29 -1.79
C ARG A 188 0.86 -30.80 -2.02
N PHE A 189 -0.32 -30.43 -2.53
CA PHE A 189 -0.68 -29.04 -2.72
C PHE A 189 -0.76 -28.29 -1.38
N PHE A 190 -1.45 -28.84 -0.39
CA PHE A 190 -1.53 -28.24 0.95
C PHE A 190 -0.16 -28.12 1.63
N HIS A 191 0.71 -29.13 1.50
CA HIS A 191 2.07 -29.05 2.00
C HIS A 191 2.83 -27.87 1.39
N ALA A 192 2.80 -27.72 0.06
CA ALA A 192 3.49 -26.65 -0.64
C ALA A 192 2.93 -25.27 -0.26
N VAL A 193 1.61 -25.14 -0.09
CA VAL A 193 0.98 -23.89 0.34
C VAL A 193 1.37 -23.54 1.77
N LEU A 194 1.37 -24.49 2.71
CA LEU A 194 1.76 -24.27 4.10
C LEU A 194 3.24 -23.88 4.22
N GLU A 195 4.13 -24.58 3.51
CA GLU A 195 5.56 -24.25 3.49
C GLU A 195 5.79 -22.84 2.94
N THR A 196 5.11 -22.49 1.85
CA THR A 196 5.20 -21.16 1.26
C THR A 196 4.63 -20.09 2.18
N LEU A 197 3.49 -20.35 2.82
CA LEU A 197 2.86 -19.43 3.78
C LEU A 197 3.81 -19.13 4.95
N GLY A 198 4.42 -20.17 5.54
CA GLY A 198 5.36 -20.00 6.66
C GLY A 198 6.63 -19.21 6.33
N ARG A 199 7.04 -19.14 5.06
CA ARG A 199 8.18 -18.31 4.62
C ARG A 199 7.85 -16.83 4.52
N HIS A 200 6.59 -16.49 4.22
CA HIS A 200 6.17 -15.11 3.94
C HIS A 200 5.35 -14.49 5.07
N VAL A 201 4.70 -15.31 5.90
CA VAL A 201 3.75 -14.89 6.93
C VAL A 201 4.04 -15.67 8.21
N ASP A 202 4.35 -14.94 9.27
CA ASP A 202 4.33 -15.51 10.61
C ASP A 202 2.88 -15.74 11.05
N ILE A 203 2.50 -17.02 11.10
CA ILE A 203 1.18 -17.50 11.50
C ILE A 203 1.04 -17.67 13.03
N SER A 204 2.13 -17.47 13.78
CA SER A 204 2.13 -17.56 15.24
C SER A 204 1.61 -16.27 15.91
N GLN A 205 1.68 -15.14 15.21
CA GLN A 205 1.22 -13.85 15.72
C GLN A 205 -0.32 -13.82 15.82
N PRO A 206 -0.89 -13.21 16.87
CA PRO A 206 -2.33 -13.13 17.10
C PRO A 206 -3.01 -12.11 16.17
N ARG A 207 -2.93 -12.34 14.85
CA ARG A 207 -3.55 -11.54 13.79
C ARG A 207 -4.49 -12.39 12.95
N PRO A 208 -5.56 -11.81 12.39
CA PRO A 208 -6.48 -12.54 11.51
C PRO A 208 -5.76 -13.04 10.25
N LEU A 209 -5.98 -14.30 9.88
CA LEU A 209 -5.54 -14.91 8.63
C LEU A 209 -6.77 -15.27 7.80
N LEU A 210 -6.95 -14.59 6.67
CA LEU A 210 -8.07 -14.86 5.77
C LEU A 210 -7.72 -16.04 4.87
N ILE A 211 -8.62 -17.02 4.76
CA ILE A 211 -8.45 -18.19 3.89
C ILE A 211 -9.72 -18.31 3.07
N ALA A 212 -9.60 -18.08 1.77
CA ALA A 212 -10.72 -18.03 0.85
C ALA A 212 -10.63 -19.11 -0.22
N SER A 213 -11.75 -19.81 -0.47
CA SER A 213 -11.83 -20.75 -1.59
C SER A 213 -13.24 -20.92 -2.14
N PRO A 214 -13.40 -21.36 -3.40
CA PRO A 214 -14.65 -21.93 -3.85
C PRO A 214 -14.84 -23.32 -3.24
N GLY A 215 -16.02 -23.57 -2.65
CA GLY A 215 -16.34 -24.86 -2.02
C GLY A 215 -15.59 -25.10 -0.70
N PHE A 216 -15.07 -26.31 -0.52
CA PHE A 216 -14.56 -26.80 0.78
C PHE A 216 -13.03 -26.84 0.91
N THR A 217 -12.29 -26.33 -0.08
CA THR A 217 -10.81 -26.42 -0.10
C THR A 217 -10.17 -25.67 1.06
N ALA A 218 -10.66 -24.48 1.41
CA ALA A 218 -10.16 -23.67 2.53
C ALA A 218 -10.34 -24.38 3.88
N ALA A 219 -11.50 -25.01 4.10
CA ALA A 219 -11.76 -25.78 5.32
C ALA A 219 -10.79 -26.98 5.43
N GLY A 220 -10.61 -27.73 4.33
CA GLY A 220 -9.66 -28.84 4.29
C GLY A 220 -8.21 -28.39 4.50
N PHE A 221 -7.82 -27.21 3.98
CA PHE A 221 -6.50 -26.64 4.24
C PHE A 221 -6.32 -26.27 5.71
N VAL A 222 -7.31 -25.62 6.35
CA VAL A 222 -7.24 -25.28 7.78
C VAL A 222 -7.09 -26.52 8.65
N GLU A 223 -7.83 -27.59 8.35
CA GLU A 223 -7.66 -28.88 9.05
C GLU A 223 -6.25 -29.43 8.87
N TYR A 224 -5.71 -29.42 7.64
CA TYR A 224 -4.34 -29.84 7.36
C TYR A 224 -3.29 -29.04 8.15
N VAL A 225 -3.44 -27.71 8.23
CA VAL A 225 -2.54 -26.84 9.01
C VAL A 225 -2.60 -27.16 10.50
N LEU A 226 -3.80 -27.38 11.05
CA LEU A 226 -3.96 -27.74 12.46
C LEU A 226 -3.39 -29.12 12.78
N ASP A 227 -3.51 -30.08 11.87
CA ASP A 227 -2.94 -31.41 12.04
C ASP A 227 -1.41 -31.42 11.93
N ASP A 228 -0.82 -30.65 11.00
CA ASP A 228 0.63 -30.46 10.93
C ASP A 228 1.16 -29.74 12.20
N ALA A 229 0.46 -28.72 12.69
CA ALA A 229 0.81 -28.03 13.95
C ALA A 229 0.77 -28.98 15.16
N ARG A 230 -0.21 -29.90 15.23
CA ARG A 230 -0.26 -30.96 16.25
C ARG A 230 0.92 -31.91 16.14
N ARG A 231 1.27 -32.35 14.92
CA ARG A 231 2.42 -33.24 14.68
C ARG A 231 3.75 -32.60 15.09
N ARG A 232 3.91 -31.29 14.86
CA ARG A 232 5.10 -30.51 15.22
C ARG A 232 5.08 -29.98 16.65
N ASN A 233 3.98 -30.16 17.38
CA ASN A 233 3.76 -29.63 18.72
C ASN A 233 3.91 -28.09 18.81
N ASP A 234 3.49 -27.38 17.76
CA ASP A 234 3.54 -25.92 17.70
C ASP A 234 2.34 -25.30 18.42
N LYS A 235 2.55 -24.95 19.69
CA LYS A 235 1.52 -24.37 20.56
C LYS A 235 1.08 -22.98 20.12
N ALA A 236 1.93 -22.23 19.41
CA ALA A 236 1.63 -20.87 19.02
C ALA A 236 0.58 -20.84 17.90
N VAL A 237 0.74 -21.69 16.88
CA VAL A 237 -0.23 -21.84 15.79
C VAL A 237 -1.57 -22.39 16.31
N LEU A 238 -1.53 -23.36 17.23
CA LEU A 238 -2.74 -23.91 17.84
C LEU A 238 -3.50 -22.89 18.70
N GLY A 239 -2.77 -22.01 19.41
CA GLY A 239 -3.36 -20.90 20.14
C GLY A 239 -4.00 -19.85 19.24
N ASN A 240 -3.51 -19.69 18.01
CA ASN A 240 -4.01 -18.72 17.03
C ASN A 240 -5.20 -19.22 16.19
N LYS A 241 -5.72 -20.43 16.46
CA LYS A 241 -6.79 -21.05 15.67
C LYS A 241 -8.04 -20.18 15.51
N SER A 242 -8.41 -19.39 16.52
CA SER A 242 -9.59 -18.51 16.48
C SER A 242 -9.48 -17.35 15.50
N ASN A 243 -8.27 -17.04 15.05
CA ASN A 243 -7.98 -15.95 14.11
C ASN A 243 -7.93 -16.44 12.66
N PHE A 244 -8.07 -17.75 12.41
CA PHE A 244 -8.23 -18.27 11.06
C PHE A 244 -9.68 -18.07 10.61
N VAL A 245 -9.86 -17.18 9.63
CA VAL A 245 -11.18 -16.83 9.10
C VAL A 245 -11.33 -17.50 7.74
N ILE A 246 -12.22 -18.49 7.68
CA ILE A 246 -12.58 -19.17 6.43
C ILE A 246 -13.66 -18.34 5.75
N VAL A 247 -13.49 -18.06 4.46
CA VAL A 247 -14.40 -17.23 3.67
C VAL A 247 -14.72 -17.92 2.35
N HIS A 248 -15.96 -17.80 1.90
CA HIS A 248 -16.32 -18.23 0.56
C HIS A 248 -15.74 -17.27 -0.49
N SER A 249 -15.25 -17.81 -1.61
CA SER A 249 -14.89 -17.00 -2.79
C SER A 249 -15.35 -17.68 -4.06
N SER A 250 -15.69 -16.90 -5.08
CA SER A 250 -16.07 -17.43 -6.40
C SER A 250 -14.93 -18.10 -7.16
N SER A 251 -13.67 -17.67 -6.95
CA SER A 251 -12.49 -18.26 -7.61
C SER A 251 -11.21 -18.16 -6.76
N GLY A 252 -10.18 -18.93 -7.12
CA GLY A 252 -8.87 -18.90 -6.45
C GLY A 252 -7.94 -17.75 -6.87
N HIS A 253 -8.42 -16.77 -7.64
CA HIS A 253 -7.62 -15.68 -8.21
C HIS A 253 -7.70 -14.37 -7.40
N LEU A 254 -6.79 -13.43 -7.64
CA LEU A 254 -6.71 -12.17 -6.88
C LEU A 254 -7.98 -11.31 -6.95
N HIS A 255 -8.73 -11.36 -8.05
CA HIS A 255 -9.95 -10.56 -8.18
C HIS A 255 -11.01 -10.95 -7.13
N SER A 256 -11.04 -12.22 -6.72
CA SER A 256 -11.97 -12.71 -5.69
C SER A 256 -11.67 -12.16 -4.30
N LEU A 257 -10.48 -11.58 -4.08
CA LEU A 257 -10.12 -10.98 -2.80
C LEU A 257 -11.07 -9.80 -2.48
N THR A 258 -11.56 -9.09 -3.48
CA THR A 258 -12.57 -8.03 -3.30
C THR A 258 -13.90 -8.56 -2.75
N GLU A 259 -14.37 -9.72 -3.24
CA GLU A 259 -15.56 -10.42 -2.75
C GLU A 259 -15.35 -10.92 -1.31
N VAL A 260 -14.17 -11.46 -1.02
CA VAL A 260 -13.81 -11.98 0.32
C VAL A 260 -13.84 -10.87 1.36
N LEU A 261 -13.35 -9.68 1.01
CA LEU A 261 -13.34 -8.54 1.92
C LEU A 261 -14.71 -7.90 2.12
N ALA A 262 -15.60 -8.01 1.11
CA ALA A 262 -17.00 -7.62 1.22
C ALA A 262 -17.82 -8.55 2.14
N ALA A 263 -17.32 -9.74 2.45
CA ALA A 263 -18.06 -10.71 3.24
C ALA A 263 -18.28 -10.21 4.69
N PRO A 264 -19.50 -10.35 5.24
CA PRO A 264 -19.83 -9.82 6.57
C PRO A 264 -19.01 -10.44 7.70
N GLU A 265 -18.61 -11.71 7.54
CA GLU A 265 -17.76 -12.44 8.48
C GLU A 265 -16.37 -11.81 8.62
N VAL A 266 -15.82 -11.32 7.50
CA VAL A 266 -14.53 -10.63 7.43
C VAL A 266 -14.69 -9.20 7.94
N MET A 267 -15.73 -8.51 7.51
CA MET A 267 -16.01 -7.13 7.93
C MET A 267 -16.18 -7.00 9.44
N ALA A 268 -16.79 -7.97 10.12
CA ALA A 268 -16.91 -7.96 11.58
C ALA A 268 -15.55 -8.11 12.29
N ARG A 269 -14.61 -8.83 11.68
CA ARG A 269 -13.26 -9.06 12.22
C ARG A 269 -12.25 -7.98 11.84
N LEU A 270 -12.46 -7.32 10.69
CA LEU A 270 -11.60 -6.28 10.12
C LEU A 270 -12.21 -4.87 10.22
N ALA A 271 -13.27 -4.68 11.01
CA ALA A 271 -14.02 -3.42 11.12
C ALA A 271 -13.13 -2.20 11.46
N ASP A 272 -12.04 -2.45 12.19
CA ASP A 272 -11.10 -1.42 12.63
C ASP A 272 -10.05 -1.07 11.58
N THR A 273 -9.89 -1.89 10.53
CA THR A 273 -8.93 -1.62 9.45
C THR A 273 -9.45 -0.54 8.50
N LYS A 274 -8.53 0.30 7.99
CA LYS A 274 -8.84 1.36 7.03
C LYS A 274 -9.50 0.80 5.76
N TYR A 275 -8.96 -0.29 5.24
CA TYR A 275 -9.44 -0.94 4.03
C TYR A 275 -10.92 -1.37 4.13
N ALA A 276 -11.34 -1.93 5.27
CA ALA A 276 -12.73 -2.34 5.48
C ALA A 276 -13.69 -1.14 5.44
N ARG A 277 -13.29 -0.01 6.04
CA ARG A 277 -14.09 1.23 6.01
C ARG A 277 -14.25 1.77 4.60
N GLU A 278 -13.17 1.82 3.82
CA GLU A 278 -13.20 2.27 2.41
C GLU A 278 -14.08 1.36 1.54
N THR A 279 -13.94 0.05 1.68
CA THR A 279 -14.75 -0.94 0.94
C THR A 279 -16.24 -0.78 1.22
N ARG A 280 -16.61 -0.60 2.50
CA ARG A 280 -17.99 -0.35 2.90
C ARG A 280 -18.58 0.90 2.25
N LEU A 281 -17.82 2.00 2.22
CA LEU A 281 -18.29 3.24 1.58
C LEU A 281 -18.51 3.07 0.08
N MET A 282 -17.65 2.31 -0.59
CA MET A 282 -17.81 1.98 -2.01
C MET A 282 -19.06 1.12 -2.28
N GLU A 283 -19.35 0.15 -1.41
CA GLU A 283 -20.57 -0.65 -1.50
C GLU A 283 -21.83 0.16 -1.25
N GLU A 284 -21.81 1.04 -0.24
CA GLU A 284 -22.92 1.95 0.05
C GLU A 284 -23.17 2.89 -1.14
N PHE A 285 -22.11 3.44 -1.75
CA PHE A 285 -22.19 4.22 -2.99
C PHE A 285 -22.82 3.41 -4.14
N ALA A 286 -22.33 2.19 -4.41
CA ALA A 286 -22.86 1.34 -5.46
C ALA A 286 -24.33 0.94 -5.21
N LYS A 287 -24.72 0.75 -3.95
CA LYS A 287 -26.11 0.50 -3.55
C LYS A 287 -27.01 1.71 -3.82
N MET A 288 -26.57 2.92 -3.48
CA MET A 288 -27.32 4.15 -3.75
C MET A 288 -27.51 4.38 -5.27
N LEU A 289 -26.49 4.07 -6.08
CA LEU A 289 -26.61 4.13 -7.55
C LEU A 289 -27.66 3.16 -8.07
N ARG A 290 -27.63 1.89 -7.60
CA ARG A 290 -28.58 0.85 -8.03
C ARG A 290 -30.02 1.16 -7.64
N ASN A 291 -30.23 1.80 -6.50
CA ASN A 291 -31.55 2.18 -6.01
C ASN A 291 -32.11 3.45 -6.70
N GLU A 292 -31.29 4.16 -7.49
CA GLU A 292 -31.66 5.44 -8.13
C GLU A 292 -32.16 6.51 -7.14
N ASP A 293 -31.63 6.49 -5.91
CA ASP A 293 -32.07 7.40 -4.82
C ASP A 293 -31.74 8.88 -5.07
N GLY A 294 -31.03 9.22 -6.15
CA GLY A 294 -30.59 10.60 -6.46
C GLY A 294 -29.58 11.21 -5.47
N ARG A 295 -29.10 10.42 -4.50
CA ARG A 295 -28.19 10.85 -3.42
C ARG A 295 -26.71 10.66 -3.73
N ALA A 296 -26.38 9.78 -4.67
CA ALA A 296 -25.02 9.46 -5.05
C ALA A 296 -24.73 9.94 -6.47
N TRP A 297 -23.62 10.67 -6.63
CA TRP A 297 -23.20 11.30 -7.88
C TRP A 297 -21.70 11.06 -8.09
N TYR A 298 -21.29 10.95 -9.34
CA TYR A 298 -19.88 10.87 -9.73
C TYR A 298 -19.63 11.81 -10.91
N GLY A 299 -18.39 12.28 -11.05
CA GLY A 299 -18.00 13.24 -12.09
C GLY A 299 -17.62 14.62 -11.53
N LYS A 300 -16.69 15.30 -12.20
CA LYS A 300 -16.08 16.55 -11.70
C LYS A 300 -17.12 17.68 -11.52
N GLY A 301 -18.02 17.84 -12.49
CA GLY A 301 -19.02 18.92 -12.44
C GLY A 301 -20.16 18.64 -11.46
N GLU A 302 -20.56 17.38 -11.35
CA GLU A 302 -21.64 16.89 -10.49
C GLU A 302 -21.23 17.00 -9.02
N VAL A 303 -20.01 16.56 -8.69
CA VAL A 303 -19.46 16.62 -7.32
C VAL A 303 -19.32 18.07 -6.86
N GLU A 304 -18.84 18.97 -7.70
CA GLU A 304 -18.73 20.39 -7.34
C GLU A 304 -20.08 21.05 -7.10
N LYS A 305 -21.08 20.73 -7.92
CA LYS A 305 -22.45 21.20 -7.69
C LYS A 305 -23.01 20.65 -6.38
N ALA A 306 -22.73 19.38 -6.05
CA ALA A 306 -23.19 18.76 -4.81
C ALA A 306 -22.54 19.41 -3.57
N VAL A 307 -21.22 19.66 -3.61
CA VAL A 307 -20.50 20.37 -2.54
C VAL A 307 -20.97 21.83 -2.46
N ALA A 308 -21.16 22.52 -3.57
CA ALA A 308 -21.66 23.89 -3.57
C ALA A 308 -23.06 24.02 -2.96
N LYS A 309 -23.90 22.98 -3.09
CA LYS A 309 -25.21 22.88 -2.45
C LYS A 309 -25.16 22.46 -0.97
N GLY A 310 -23.99 22.15 -0.42
CA GLY A 310 -23.80 21.70 0.96
C GLY A 310 -24.27 20.27 1.23
N ALA A 311 -24.54 19.47 0.19
CA ALA A 311 -25.08 18.11 0.34
C ALA A 311 -24.06 17.14 0.97
N VAL A 312 -22.76 17.38 0.75
CA VAL A 312 -21.67 16.55 1.28
C VAL A 312 -21.18 17.07 2.64
N GLY A 313 -21.20 18.39 2.85
CA GLY A 313 -20.81 19.04 4.10
C GLY A 313 -21.89 18.94 5.19
N VAL A 314 -22.71 19.99 5.30
CA VAL A 314 -23.78 20.12 6.33
C VAL A 314 -24.78 18.94 6.30
N GLY A 315 -24.98 18.35 5.12
CA GLY A 315 -25.81 17.15 4.94
C GLY A 315 -25.23 15.85 5.52
N GLY A 316 -23.99 15.85 6.02
CA GLY A 316 -23.30 14.68 6.56
C GLY A 316 -22.94 13.62 5.52
N GLY A 317 -22.72 14.05 4.27
CA GLY A 317 -22.31 13.16 3.18
C GLY A 317 -20.83 12.77 3.26
N VAL A 318 -20.42 11.91 2.33
CA VAL A 318 -19.04 11.41 2.22
C VAL A 318 -18.48 11.77 0.86
N LEU A 319 -17.29 12.37 0.82
CA LEU A 319 -16.54 12.63 -0.41
C LEU A 319 -15.57 11.50 -0.70
N LEU A 320 -15.81 10.75 -1.77
CA LEU A 320 -14.88 9.72 -2.25
C LEU A 320 -13.96 10.33 -3.32
N ILE A 321 -12.66 10.38 -3.04
CA ILE A 321 -11.66 10.96 -3.94
C ILE A 321 -10.43 10.07 -4.05
N SER A 322 -9.92 9.89 -5.27
CA SER A 322 -8.70 9.13 -5.51
C SER A 322 -7.46 10.00 -5.28
N ASN A 323 -6.46 9.47 -4.57
CA ASN A 323 -5.18 10.14 -4.34
C ASN A 323 -4.46 10.54 -5.63
N GLN A 324 -4.75 9.89 -6.76
CA GLN A 324 -4.17 10.26 -8.06
C GLN A 324 -4.54 11.68 -8.48
N LEU A 325 -5.72 12.19 -8.07
CA LEU A 325 -6.16 13.55 -8.41
C LEU A 325 -5.33 14.63 -7.69
N PHE A 326 -4.86 14.35 -6.47
CA PHE A 326 -3.94 15.25 -5.76
C PHE A 326 -2.51 15.21 -6.33
N ARG A 327 -2.18 14.15 -7.08
CA ARG A 327 -0.89 13.98 -7.76
C ARG A 327 -0.90 14.41 -9.22
N SER A 328 -1.99 15.03 -9.69
CA SER A 328 -2.06 15.57 -11.06
C SER A 328 -0.90 16.54 -11.28
N GLN A 329 -0.21 16.42 -12.42
CA GLN A 329 0.84 17.35 -12.82
C GLN A 329 0.29 18.76 -13.08
N VAL A 330 -1.03 18.89 -13.28
CA VAL A 330 -1.69 20.16 -13.47
C VAL A 330 -1.97 20.80 -12.11
N ILE A 331 -1.12 21.76 -11.73
CA ILE A 331 -1.20 22.49 -10.45
C ILE A 331 -2.60 23.06 -10.20
N GLY A 332 -3.24 23.60 -11.23
CA GLY A 332 -4.59 24.16 -11.12
C GLY A 332 -5.66 23.12 -10.76
N GLU A 333 -5.52 21.88 -11.24
CA GLU A 333 -6.43 20.80 -10.84
C GLU A 333 -6.18 20.35 -9.41
N ARG A 334 -4.92 20.21 -9.00
CA ARG A 334 -4.59 19.87 -7.61
C ARG A 334 -5.17 20.87 -6.64
N LYS A 335 -4.90 22.18 -6.83
CA LYS A 335 -5.41 23.23 -5.94
C LYS A 335 -6.93 23.24 -5.86
N ARG A 336 -7.61 22.99 -6.98
CA ARG A 336 -9.07 22.88 -7.04
C ARG A 336 -9.60 21.74 -6.17
N TRP A 337 -9.00 20.55 -6.25
CA TRP A 337 -9.40 19.40 -5.43
C TRP A 337 -9.05 19.57 -3.95
N VAL A 338 -7.88 20.15 -3.64
CA VAL A 338 -7.49 20.48 -2.25
C VAL A 338 -8.52 21.43 -1.63
N THR A 339 -8.83 22.53 -2.32
CA THR A 339 -9.83 23.51 -1.86
C THR A 339 -11.21 22.88 -1.66
N LEU A 340 -11.61 21.95 -2.54
CA LEU A 340 -12.87 21.24 -2.42
C LEU A 340 -12.93 20.37 -1.15
N VAL A 341 -11.85 19.64 -0.86
CA VAL A 341 -11.74 18.78 0.33
C VAL A 341 -11.74 19.61 1.60
N ASP A 342 -10.96 20.70 1.63
CA ASP A 342 -10.91 21.61 2.78
C ASP A 342 -12.29 22.20 3.06
N ARG A 343 -13.00 22.63 2.02
CA ARG A 343 -14.37 23.13 2.15
C ARG A 343 -15.33 22.08 2.71
N VAL A 344 -15.29 20.84 2.22
CA VAL A 344 -16.15 19.76 2.73
C VAL A 344 -15.89 19.50 4.21
N ARG A 345 -14.62 19.54 4.64
CA ARG A 345 -14.23 19.37 6.04
C ARG A 345 -14.70 20.52 6.92
N GLU A 346 -14.56 21.76 6.47
CA GLU A 346 -15.07 22.95 7.18
C GLU A 346 -16.58 22.91 7.36
N GLU A 347 -17.30 22.40 6.36
CA GLU A 347 -18.76 22.23 6.40
C GLU A 347 -19.20 20.98 7.21
N GLY A 348 -18.27 20.21 7.79
CA GLY A 348 -18.55 19.05 8.64
C GLY A 348 -18.80 17.72 7.91
N GLY A 349 -18.53 17.67 6.60
CA GLY A 349 -18.58 16.45 5.80
C GLY A 349 -17.41 15.52 6.07
N ARG A 350 -17.52 14.26 5.61
CA ARG A 350 -16.50 13.22 5.79
C ARG A 350 -15.69 12.93 4.53
#